data_AF-A0A2T3IMB8-F1
#
_entry.id   AF-A0A2T3IMB8-F1
#
_cell.length_a   1.000
_cell.length_b   1.000
_cell.length_c   1.000
_cell.angle_alpha   90.00
_cell.angle_beta   90.00
_cell.angle_gamma   90.00
#
_symmetry.space_group_name_H-M   'P 1'
#
loop_
_entity.id
_entity.type
_entity.pdbx_description
1 polymer ?
#
loop_
_entity_poly.entity_id
_entity_poly.type
_entity_poly.pdbx_seq_one_letter_code
_entity_poly.pdbx_strand_id
1 'polypeptide(L)'
;MNKKLLVVALGSLALVACSAQDVKTTQEASMQTGCDYTQAIPGGWQQGEITPEVTAAAQAAVKDIAGDHQLKDVLHVTQQVVAGMNYNVTFSIENNDVYTAKVFHSLKNVYTVEHVDKTNGAVSNCDVKN
;
A
#
# COMPACT_ATOMS: atom_id res chain seq x y z
N MET A 1 -2.25 67.27 22.33
CA MET A 1 -2.53 65.85 22.66
C MET A 1 -1.24 65.06 22.54
N ASN A 2 -0.62 64.86 23.68
CA ASN A 2 0.47 63.97 24.02
C ASN A 2 0.21 62.52 23.58
N LYS A 3 1.00 62.01 22.64
CA LYS A 3 1.13 60.56 22.40
C LYS A 3 2.57 60.11 22.65
N LYS A 4 2.62 59.07 23.47
CA LYS A 4 3.77 58.34 24.00
C LYS A 4 4.56 57.71 22.83
N LEU A 5 5.87 57.89 22.75
CA LEU A 5 6.96 57.20 23.47
C LEU A 5 7.41 55.90 22.76
N LEU A 6 8.73 55.86 22.51
CA LEU A 6 9.65 54.71 22.38
C LEU A 6 9.76 53.91 21.06
N VAL A 7 10.71 54.37 20.23
CA VAL A 7 11.95 53.72 19.75
C VAL A 7 12.10 52.18 19.84
N VAL A 8 12.70 51.66 18.76
CA VAL A 8 13.59 50.47 18.60
C VAL A 8 12.93 49.23 17.99
N ALA A 9 13.28 48.96 16.73
CA ALA A 9 13.57 47.60 16.28
C ALA A 9 14.71 47.67 15.26
N LEU A 10 15.90 47.28 15.73
CA LEU A 10 17.10 47.07 14.92
C LEU A 10 16.84 45.99 13.87
N GLY A 11 17.22 46.29 12.63
CA GLY A 11 17.27 45.34 11.55
C GLY A 11 18.21 44.18 11.88
N SER A 12 17.71 42.97 11.68
CA SER A 12 18.53 41.76 11.67
C SER A 12 18.55 41.24 10.24
N LEU A 13 19.58 41.62 9.48
CA LEU A 13 20.04 40.83 8.34
C LEU A 13 21.00 39.78 8.89
N ALA A 14 20.66 38.50 8.75
CA ALA A 14 21.63 37.44 8.45
C ALA A 14 20.89 36.20 7.94
N LEU A 15 21.13 35.89 6.68
CA LEU A 15 20.79 34.63 6.03
C LEU A 15 21.56 33.49 6.71
N VAL A 16 20.88 32.40 7.07
CA VAL A 16 21.54 31.11 7.33
C VAL A 16 20.95 30.10 6.36
N ALA A 17 21.63 29.93 5.25
CA ALA A 17 21.50 28.78 4.36
C ALA A 17 22.31 27.62 4.97
N CYS A 18 21.64 26.56 5.42
CA CYS A 18 22.32 25.31 5.74
C CYS A 18 22.28 24.40 4.51
N SER A 19 23.38 24.39 3.77
CA SER A 19 23.70 23.39 2.76
C SER A 19 24.59 22.29 3.35
N ALA A 20 24.19 21.04 3.10
CA ALA A 20 24.96 19.81 2.96
C ALA A 20 25.93 19.34 4.08
N GLN A 21 25.49 18.26 4.75
CA GLN A 21 26.13 16.94 4.90
C GLN A 21 27.56 16.84 5.46
N ASP A 22 27.69 16.10 6.58
CA ASP A 22 28.66 15.01 6.66
C ASP A 22 28.24 13.92 7.67
N VAL A 23 28.62 12.68 7.35
CA VAL A 23 28.22 11.40 7.93
C VAL A 23 29.19 10.98 9.04
N LYS A 24 28.70 10.38 10.14
CA LYS A 24 29.27 9.17 10.77
C LYS A 24 28.40 8.61 11.91
N THR A 25 27.88 7.42 11.62
CA THR A 25 27.18 6.40 12.41
C THR A 25 27.84 6.06 13.75
N THR A 26 27.05 5.84 14.80
CA THR A 26 26.85 4.52 15.46
C THR A 26 26.11 4.72 16.78
N GLN A 27 24.78 4.56 16.76
CA GLN A 27 24.06 4.02 17.90
C GLN A 27 22.88 3.23 17.35
N GLU A 28 23.03 1.91 17.38
CA GLU A 28 22.01 0.92 17.10
C GLU A 28 20.86 1.13 18.08
N ALA A 29 19.87 1.92 17.68
CA ALA A 29 18.51 1.72 18.11
C ALA A 29 17.88 0.80 17.06
N SER A 30 17.80 -0.49 17.39
CA SER A 30 17.03 -1.49 16.70
C SER A 30 15.55 -1.05 16.63
N MET A 31 15.22 -0.26 15.61
CA MET A 31 13.85 -0.14 15.13
C MET A 31 13.47 -1.47 14.48
N GLN A 32 13.14 -2.47 15.31
CA GLN A 32 12.13 -3.44 14.90
C GLN A 32 10.82 -2.68 14.84
N THR A 33 10.54 -2.05 13.69
CA THR A 33 9.18 -1.69 13.30
C THR A 33 8.46 -3.02 13.06
N GLY A 34 7.95 -3.62 14.14
CA GLY A 34 6.98 -4.68 14.05
C GLY A 34 5.83 -4.17 13.18
N CYS A 35 5.38 -4.99 12.24
CA CYS A 35 4.17 -4.75 11.46
C CYS A 35 2.97 -4.80 12.42
N ASP A 36 2.80 -3.75 13.21
CA ASP A 36 1.70 -3.61 14.14
C ASP A 36 0.53 -3.02 13.36
N TYR A 37 -0.26 -3.90 12.74
CA TYR A 37 -1.56 -3.56 12.17
C TYR A 37 -2.59 -3.41 13.29
N THR A 38 -2.33 -2.57 14.29
CA THR A 38 -3.33 -2.27 15.30
C THR A 38 -4.33 -1.29 14.72
N GLN A 39 -5.47 -1.87 14.31
CA GLN A 39 -6.75 -1.25 13.96
C GLN A 39 -6.97 -0.99 12.47
N ALA A 40 -7.72 -1.90 11.84
CA ALA A 40 -8.33 -1.71 10.53
C ALA A 40 -9.11 -0.39 10.48
N ILE A 41 -8.66 0.57 9.66
CA ILE A 41 -9.40 1.82 9.42
C ILE A 41 -10.50 1.54 8.40
N PRO A 42 -11.79 1.72 8.75
CA PRO A 42 -12.88 1.55 7.79
C PRO A 42 -12.68 2.46 6.56
N GLY A 43 -12.85 1.89 5.36
CA GLY A 43 -12.64 2.62 4.11
C GLY A 43 -11.18 2.76 3.67
N GLY A 44 -10.20 2.37 4.50
CA GLY A 44 -8.79 2.30 4.13
C GLY A 44 -8.42 0.95 3.51
N TRP A 45 -7.36 0.94 2.70
CA TRP A 45 -6.68 -0.29 2.31
C TRP A 45 -5.97 -0.89 3.51
N GLN A 46 -6.10 -2.21 3.68
CA GLN A 46 -5.48 -2.95 4.76
C GLN A 46 -5.07 -4.34 4.29
N GLN A 47 -4.12 -4.95 4.99
CA GLN A 47 -3.77 -6.35 4.76
C GLN A 47 -5.01 -7.22 4.93
N GLY A 48 -5.27 -8.09 3.95
CA GLY A 48 -6.36 -9.06 4.01
C GLY A 48 -5.85 -10.47 4.31
N GLU A 49 -6.79 -11.34 4.68
CA GLU A 49 -6.58 -12.79 4.73
C GLU A 49 -7.05 -13.41 3.41
N ILE A 50 -6.46 -14.55 3.03
CA ILE A 50 -6.88 -15.30 1.85
C ILE A 50 -8.12 -16.12 2.21
N THR A 51 -9.30 -15.55 1.96
CA THR A 51 -10.61 -16.20 2.13
C THR A 51 -11.13 -16.77 0.80
N PRO A 52 -12.18 -17.61 0.81
CA PRO A 52 -12.82 -18.07 -0.42
C PRO A 52 -13.27 -16.94 -1.36
N GLU A 53 -13.70 -15.81 -0.81
CA GLU A 53 -14.08 -14.61 -1.58
C GLU A 53 -12.88 -13.98 -2.29
N VAL A 54 -11.71 -13.96 -1.64
CA VAL A 54 -10.45 -13.50 -2.27
C VAL A 54 -10.02 -14.46 -3.37
N THR A 55 -10.13 -15.77 -3.15
CA THR A 55 -9.87 -16.76 -4.20
C THR A 55 -10.82 -16.59 -5.39
N ALA A 56 -12.10 -16.34 -5.14
CA ALA A 56 -13.07 -16.07 -6.20
C ALA A 56 -12.76 -14.77 -6.97
N ALA A 57 -12.27 -13.73 -6.29
CA ALA A 57 -11.79 -12.51 -6.93
C ALA A 57 -10.59 -12.77 -7.85
N ALA A 58 -9.60 -13.55 -7.39
CA ALA A 58 -8.47 -13.97 -8.21
C ALA A 58 -8.91 -14.82 -9.42
N GLN A 59 -9.85 -15.75 -9.23
CA GLN A 59 -10.43 -16.54 -10.32
C GLN A 59 -11.19 -15.68 -11.34
N ALA A 60 -11.85 -14.61 -10.90
CA ALA A 60 -12.45 -13.63 -11.80
C ALA A 60 -11.37 -12.91 -12.61
N ALA A 61 -10.27 -12.48 -11.97
CA ALA A 61 -9.16 -11.82 -12.64
C ALA A 61 -8.42 -12.72 -13.66
N VAL A 62 -8.28 -14.02 -13.39
CA VAL A 62 -7.67 -14.97 -14.34
C VAL A 62 -8.42 -15.01 -15.67
N LYS A 63 -9.76 -14.87 -15.65
CA LYS A 63 -10.58 -14.89 -16.87
C LYS A 63 -10.36 -13.69 -17.79
N ASP A 64 -9.80 -12.60 -17.27
CA ASP A 64 -9.50 -11.40 -18.04
C ASP A 64 -8.07 -11.43 -18.63
N ILE A 65 -7.28 -12.45 -18.29
CA ILE A 65 -5.97 -12.69 -18.90
C ILE A 65 -6.18 -13.39 -20.25
N ALA A 66 -5.49 -12.90 -21.28
CA ALA A 66 -5.59 -13.47 -22.62
C ALA A 66 -5.04 -14.90 -22.68
N GLY A 67 -5.91 -15.88 -22.93
CA GLY A 67 -5.55 -17.29 -23.02
C GLY A 67 -6.52 -18.16 -22.22
N ASP A 68 -6.21 -19.46 -22.13
CA ASP A 68 -6.87 -20.38 -21.20
C ASP A 68 -5.90 -20.63 -20.04
N HIS A 69 -6.16 -19.94 -18.93
CA HIS A 69 -5.32 -19.93 -17.74
C HIS A 69 -6.10 -20.38 -16.51
N GLN A 70 -5.40 -20.94 -15.55
CA GLN A 70 -5.91 -21.44 -14.30
C GLN A 70 -5.19 -20.77 -13.13
N LEU A 71 -5.97 -20.37 -12.12
CA LEU A 71 -5.41 -19.90 -10.86
C LEU A 71 -4.60 -21.02 -10.23
N LYS A 72 -3.34 -20.76 -9.91
CA LYS A 72 -2.48 -21.67 -9.14
C LYS A 72 -2.57 -21.35 -7.66
N ASP A 73 -2.04 -20.19 -7.26
CA ASP A 73 -1.97 -19.75 -5.86
C ASP A 73 -2.31 -18.27 -5.73
N VAL A 74 -3.04 -17.89 -4.68
CA VAL A 74 -3.13 -16.50 -4.21
C VAL A 74 -1.95 -16.25 -3.27
N LEU A 75 -1.16 -15.22 -3.55
CA LEU A 75 0.08 -14.93 -2.82
C LEU A 75 -0.12 -13.85 -1.78
N HIS A 76 -0.87 -12.80 -2.13
CA HIS A 76 -1.05 -11.63 -1.27
C HIS A 76 -2.40 -10.96 -1.58
N VAL A 77 -3.01 -10.35 -0.57
CA VAL A 77 -4.20 -9.52 -0.75
C VAL A 77 -4.17 -8.30 0.16
N THR A 78 -4.47 -7.14 -0.41
CA THR A 78 -4.98 -6.01 0.37
C THR A 78 -6.44 -5.79 0.03
N GLN A 79 -7.21 -5.33 1.00
CA GLN A 79 -8.65 -5.15 0.88
C GLN A 79 -9.08 -3.78 1.39
N GLN A 80 -10.20 -3.30 0.86
CA GLN A 80 -10.81 -2.04 1.28
C GLN A 80 -12.33 -2.19 1.30
N VAL A 81 -12.94 -1.89 2.44
CA VAL A 81 -14.40 -1.85 2.58
C VAL A 81 -14.92 -0.60 1.87
N VAL A 82 -15.89 -0.76 0.98
CA VAL A 82 -16.59 0.32 0.27
C VAL A 82 -18.10 0.02 0.29
N ALA A 83 -18.88 0.42 -0.72
CA ALA A 83 -20.23 -0.10 -0.96
C ALA A 83 -20.18 -1.55 -1.52
N GLY A 84 -19.46 -2.43 -0.82
CA GLY A 84 -18.93 -3.71 -1.30
C GLY A 84 -17.50 -3.89 -0.77
N MET A 85 -16.68 -4.64 -1.48
CA MET A 85 -15.27 -4.86 -1.16
C MET A 85 -14.41 -4.61 -2.39
N ASN A 86 -13.36 -3.81 -2.25
CA ASN A 86 -12.27 -3.80 -3.22
C ASN A 86 -11.18 -4.75 -2.74
N TYR A 87 -10.65 -5.55 -3.66
CA TYR A 87 -9.48 -6.38 -3.47
C TYR A 87 -8.38 -5.92 -4.40
N ASN A 88 -7.15 -5.91 -3.92
CA ASN A 88 -5.95 -5.88 -4.73
C ASN A 88 -5.22 -7.20 -4.44
N VAL A 89 -5.33 -8.13 -5.39
CA VAL A 89 -4.93 -9.53 -5.22
C VAL A 89 -3.72 -9.81 -6.09
N THR A 90 -2.65 -10.31 -5.48
CA THR A 90 -1.50 -10.85 -6.20
C THR A 90 -1.62 -12.36 -6.21
N PHE A 91 -1.58 -12.95 -7.40
CA PHE A 91 -1.74 -14.38 -7.62
C PHE A 91 -0.79 -14.90 -8.70
N SER A 92 -0.59 -16.21 -8.71
CA SER A 92 0.12 -16.91 -9.77
C SER A 92 -0.83 -17.80 -10.56
N ILE A 93 -0.52 -18.00 -11.83
CA ILE A 93 -1.20 -18.97 -12.70
C ILE A 93 -0.35 -20.24 -12.89
N GLU A 94 -0.85 -21.22 -13.64
CA GLU A 94 -0.24 -22.54 -13.81
C GLU A 94 1.22 -22.53 -14.28
N ASN A 95 1.60 -21.52 -15.09
CA ASN A 95 2.96 -21.38 -15.61
C ASN A 95 3.92 -20.62 -14.64
N ASN A 96 3.45 -20.27 -13.43
CA ASN A 96 4.13 -19.45 -12.42
C ASN A 96 4.28 -17.96 -12.77
N ASP A 97 3.65 -17.48 -13.83
CA ASP A 97 3.52 -16.04 -14.04
C ASP A 97 2.68 -15.43 -12.92
N VAL A 98 3.14 -14.29 -12.41
CA VAL A 98 2.49 -13.57 -11.31
C VAL A 98 1.78 -12.36 -11.87
N TYR A 99 0.57 -12.13 -11.37
CA TYR A 99 -0.28 -11.01 -11.72
C TYR A 99 -0.76 -10.31 -10.47
N THR A 100 -1.03 -9.01 -10.60
CA THR A 100 -1.74 -8.22 -9.60
C THR A 100 -3.00 -7.68 -10.25
N ALA A 101 -4.13 -7.87 -9.59
CA ALA A 101 -5.42 -7.42 -10.09
C ALA A 101 -6.20 -6.64 -9.04
N LYS A 102 -6.86 -5.57 -9.48
CA LYS A 102 -7.86 -4.88 -8.67
C LYS A 102 -9.25 -5.37 -9.06
N VAL A 103 -9.98 -5.90 -8.08
CA VAL A 103 -11.30 -6.51 -8.28
C VAL A 103 -12.29 -5.92 -7.28
N PHE A 104 -13.42 -5.45 -7.78
CA PHE A 104 -14.55 -5.02 -6.95
C PHE A 104 -15.55 -6.16 -6.78
N HIS A 105 -15.88 -6.50 -5.53
CA HIS A 105 -16.92 -7.44 -5.16
C HIS A 105 -18.13 -6.67 -4.60
N SER A 106 -19.22 -6.70 -5.35
CA SER A 106 -20.45 -6.01 -4.96
C SER A 106 -21.26 -6.76 -3.91
N LEU A 107 -22.14 -6.05 -3.20
CA LEU A 107 -23.10 -6.63 -2.25
C LEU A 107 -24.09 -7.63 -2.89
N LYS A 108 -24.15 -7.69 -4.23
CA LYS A 108 -24.97 -8.66 -5.00
C LYS A 108 -24.16 -9.89 -5.43
N ASN A 109 -22.97 -10.08 -4.86
CA ASN A 109 -22.07 -11.19 -5.16
C ASN A 109 -21.58 -11.24 -6.63
N VAL A 110 -21.38 -10.06 -7.23
CA VAL A 110 -20.76 -9.91 -8.57
C VAL A 110 -19.34 -9.38 -8.40
N TYR A 111 -18.39 -10.01 -9.12
CA TYR A 111 -16.99 -9.59 -9.21
C TYR A 111 -16.75 -8.84 -10.51
N THR A 112 -16.19 -7.64 -10.42
CA THR A 112 -15.80 -6.80 -11.55
C THR A 112 -14.30 -6.56 -11.48
N VAL A 113 -13.57 -7.00 -12.49
CA VAL A 113 -12.14 -6.75 -12.60
C VAL A 113 -11.96 -5.34 -13.16
N GLU A 114 -11.23 -4.49 -12.43
CA GLU A 114 -10.90 -3.13 -12.90
C GLU A 114 -9.64 -3.14 -13.77
N HIS A 115 -8.62 -3.89 -13.34
CA HIS A 115 -7.40 -4.13 -14.11
C HIS A 115 -6.73 -5.41 -13.61
N VAL A 116 -5.96 -6.03 -14.51
CA VAL A 116 -5.08 -7.17 -14.25
C VAL A 116 -3.77 -6.93 -15.00
N ASP A 117 -2.67 -6.88 -14.27
CA ASP A 117 -1.37 -6.57 -14.82
C ASP A 117 -0.38 -7.67 -14.45
N LYS A 118 0.47 -8.06 -15.40
CA LYS A 118 1.57 -9.00 -15.12
C LYS A 118 2.59 -8.31 -14.23
N THR A 119 2.88 -8.91 -13.07
CA THR A 119 3.78 -8.35 -12.08
C THR A 119 5.22 -8.69 -12.43
N ASN A 120 5.98 -7.69 -12.88
CA ASN A 120 7.42 -7.81 -13.13
C ASN A 120 8.18 -7.67 -11.80
N GLY A 121 8.11 -8.70 -10.95
CA GLY A 121 9.03 -8.96 -9.83
C GLY A 121 9.38 -7.77 -8.92
N ALA A 122 8.52 -7.47 -7.95
CA ALA A 122 8.91 -6.94 -6.65
C ALA A 122 7.81 -7.25 -5.63
N VAL A 123 7.80 -8.48 -5.12
CA VAL A 123 7.11 -8.78 -3.86
C VAL A 123 7.84 -8.00 -2.78
N SER A 124 7.12 -7.11 -2.10
CA SER A 124 7.67 -6.27 -1.04
C SER A 124 8.21 -7.13 0.11
N ASN A 125 9.32 -6.73 0.72
CA ASN A 125 9.99 -7.42 1.84
C ASN A 125 9.14 -7.63 3.12
N CYS A 126 7.84 -7.36 3.08
CA CYS A 126 6.89 -7.69 4.15
C CYS A 126 6.37 -9.15 4.05
N ASP A 127 6.71 -9.88 2.98
CA ASP A 127 6.15 -11.20 2.66
C ASP A 127 6.90 -12.41 3.27
N VAL A 128 7.80 -12.21 4.25
CA VAL A 128 8.45 -13.32 4.97
C VAL A 128 7.83 -13.48 6.35
N LYS A 129 6.94 -14.48 6.49
CA LYS A 129 6.62 -15.04 7.81
C LYS A 129 7.89 -15.74 8.33
N ASN A 130 8.41 -15.27 9.46
CA ASN A 130 9.35 -16.03 10.29
C ASN A 130 8.69 -17.33 10.79
#